data_AF-A0A3M0A0P9-F1
#
_entry.id   AF-A0A3M0A0P9-F1
#
_cell.length_a   1.000
_cell.length_b   1.000
_cell.length_c   1.000
_cell.angle_alpha   90.00
_cell.angle_beta   90.00
_cell.angle_gamma   90.00
#
_symmetry.space_group_name_H-M   'P 1'
#
loop_
_entity.id
_entity.type
_entity.pdbx_description
1 polymer ?
#
loop_
_entity_poly.entity_id
_entity_poly.type
_entity_poly.pdbx_seq_one_letter_code
_entity_poly.pdbx_strand_id
1 'polypeptide(L)'
;MKNDSTFISDVSKKEFPISDRISAKTVRDPIFTLIQADYPDFDENKFLSIEELNMYREKYISNYLSVEIGEFSNLENKVIGSLKADVSLVNTVEDEIGYRTIGQKVADTVAAFGGSWKFIIMFGIFILLWILANIYTLLDKGFDPYPFILLNLILSCLAALQAPVIMMSQNRQEEKDRERAKKDYMINLKSELEIRMLHEKLDHLIMHQQEELIEIQKVQIEMMNDILSRIK
;
A
#
# COMPACT_ATOMS: atom_id res chain seq x y z
N MET A 1 -70.92 -16.49 14.99
CA MET A 1 -70.73 -16.14 13.57
C MET A 1 -69.70 -15.02 13.51
N LYS A 2 -68.41 -15.34 13.41
CA LYS A 2 -67.39 -14.34 13.10
C LYS A 2 -67.55 -14.04 11.61
N ASN A 3 -67.88 -12.79 11.30
CA ASN A 3 -67.88 -12.32 9.93
C ASN A 3 -66.38 -12.19 9.58
N ASP A 4 -65.78 -13.28 9.08
CA ASP A 4 -64.38 -13.28 8.64
C ASP A 4 -64.33 -12.48 7.35
N SER A 5 -64.38 -11.17 7.49
CA SER A 5 -64.22 -10.23 6.39
C SER A 5 -62.82 -10.44 5.80
N THR A 6 -62.78 -10.89 4.55
CA THR A 6 -61.58 -11.15 3.76
C THR A 6 -61.25 -9.93 2.88
N PHE A 7 -59.99 -9.79 2.48
CA PHE A 7 -59.57 -8.84 1.45
C PHE A 7 -58.88 -9.60 0.32
N ILE A 8 -58.96 -9.06 -0.90
CA ILE A 8 -58.24 -9.60 -2.05
C ILE A 8 -56.89 -8.91 -2.13
N SER A 9 -55.80 -9.68 -2.15
CA SER A 9 -54.45 -9.13 -2.34
C SER A 9 -54.28 -8.61 -3.77
N ASP A 10 -53.68 -7.43 -3.90
CA ASP A 10 -53.36 -6.85 -5.21
C ASP A 10 -52.16 -7.52 -5.90
N VAL A 11 -51.42 -8.38 -5.18
CA VAL A 11 -50.25 -9.12 -5.68
C VAL A 11 -50.68 -10.49 -6.24
N SER A 12 -51.22 -11.39 -5.41
CA SER A 12 -51.65 -12.72 -5.88
C SER A 12 -53.11 -12.82 -6.33
N LYS A 13 -53.93 -11.79 -6.13
CA LYS A 13 -55.40 -11.82 -6.35
C LYS A 13 -56.14 -12.88 -5.54
N LYS A 14 -55.53 -13.40 -4.46
CA LYS A 14 -56.14 -14.37 -3.54
C LYS A 14 -56.84 -13.66 -2.38
N GLU A 15 -57.83 -14.33 -1.79
CA GLU A 15 -58.52 -13.87 -0.58
C GLU A 15 -57.70 -14.21 0.67
N PHE A 16 -57.45 -13.20 1.49
CA PHE A 16 -56.76 -13.32 2.78
C PHE A 16 -57.62 -12.74 3.92
N PRO A 17 -57.42 -13.17 5.17
CA PRO A 17 -58.07 -12.56 6.32
C PRO A 17 -57.69 -11.08 6.44
N ILE A 18 -58.63 -10.21 6.83
CA ILE A 18 -58.32 -8.77 7.05
C ILE A 18 -57.23 -8.54 8.10
N SER A 19 -57.03 -9.47 9.05
CA SER A 19 -55.95 -9.41 10.03
C SER A 19 -54.55 -9.46 9.40
N ASP A 20 -54.42 -9.99 8.19
CA ASP A 20 -53.15 -10.12 7.46
C ASP A 20 -52.89 -9.00 6.45
N ARG A 21 -53.73 -7.96 6.43
CA ARG A 21 -53.64 -6.89 5.44
C ARG A 21 -52.52 -5.90 5.78
N ILE A 22 -51.53 -5.81 4.89
CA ILE A 22 -50.46 -4.81 4.93
C ILE A 22 -50.66 -3.79 3.81
N SER A 23 -50.47 -2.52 4.14
CA SER A 23 -50.43 -1.42 3.17
C SER A 23 -49.07 -1.36 2.50
N ALA A 24 -49.03 -1.14 1.18
CA ALA A 24 -47.79 -0.95 0.44
C ALA A 24 -46.94 0.21 1.00
N LYS A 25 -47.55 1.26 1.58
CA LYS A 25 -46.84 2.36 2.26
C LYS A 25 -45.98 1.95 3.45
N THR A 26 -46.24 0.79 4.03
CA THR A 26 -45.51 0.28 5.20
C THR A 26 -44.36 -0.64 4.80
N VAL A 27 -44.27 -1.01 3.51
CA VAL A 27 -43.21 -1.86 2.97
C VAL A 27 -41.95 -1.01 2.74
N ARG A 28 -40.77 -1.54 3.12
CA ARG A 28 -39.49 -0.87 2.89
C ARG A 28 -39.15 -0.79 1.40
N ASP A 29 -38.49 0.30 1.01
CA ASP A 29 -38.15 0.60 -0.39
C ASP A 29 -37.46 -0.53 -1.16
N PRO A 30 -36.48 -1.29 -0.61
CA PRO A 30 -35.82 -2.35 -1.37
C PRO A 30 -36.76 -3.51 -1.69
N ILE A 31 -37.64 -3.86 -0.75
CA ILE A 31 -38.63 -4.93 -0.92
C ILE A 31 -39.75 -4.46 -1.86
N PHE A 32 -40.19 -3.20 -1.72
CA PHE A 32 -41.19 -2.60 -2.60
C PHE A 32 -40.72 -2.57 -4.06
N THR A 33 -39.45 -2.18 -4.29
CA THR A 33 -38.84 -2.19 -5.62
C THR A 33 -38.79 -3.62 -6.21
N LEU A 34 -38.50 -4.61 -5.38
CA LEU A 34 -38.46 -6.01 -5.79
C LEU A 34 -39.86 -6.56 -6.12
N ILE A 35 -40.89 -6.10 -5.41
CA ILE A 35 -42.29 -6.40 -5.72
C ILE A 35 -42.71 -5.71 -7.03
N GLN A 36 -42.34 -4.44 -7.23
CA GLN A 36 -42.63 -3.70 -8.47
C GLN A 36 -41.96 -4.31 -9.71
N ALA A 37 -40.77 -4.90 -9.55
CA ALA A 37 -40.10 -5.61 -10.63
C ALA A 37 -40.90 -6.82 -11.13
N ASP A 38 -41.57 -7.54 -10.22
CA ASP A 38 -42.45 -8.66 -10.57
C ASP A 38 -43.87 -8.19 -10.95
N TYR A 39 -44.36 -7.08 -10.36
CA TYR A 39 -45.70 -6.52 -10.55
C TYR A 39 -45.65 -4.99 -10.79
N PRO A 40 -45.51 -4.54 -12.05
CA PRO A 40 -45.33 -3.12 -12.38
C PRO A 40 -46.49 -2.21 -11.97
N ASP A 41 -47.71 -2.76 -11.86
CA ASP A 41 -48.88 -2.01 -11.43
C ASP A 41 -48.91 -1.80 -9.90
N PHE A 42 -47.97 -2.34 -9.13
CA PHE A 42 -47.97 -2.24 -7.66
C PHE A 42 -47.61 -0.82 -7.19
N ASP A 43 -48.57 -0.14 -6.56
CA ASP A 43 -48.46 1.26 -6.13
C ASP A 43 -48.70 1.38 -4.62
N GLU A 44 -48.32 2.51 -4.01
CA GLU A 44 -48.41 2.78 -2.57
C GLU A 44 -49.83 2.60 -1.99
N ASN A 45 -50.87 2.72 -2.82
CA ASN A 45 -52.26 2.59 -2.37
C ASN A 45 -52.77 1.13 -2.36
N LYS A 46 -51.94 0.17 -2.76
CA LYS A 46 -52.30 -1.25 -2.86
C LYS A 46 -52.02 -2.02 -1.58
N PHE A 47 -52.66 -3.18 -1.45
CA PHE A 47 -52.59 -4.03 -0.27
C PHE A 47 -52.06 -5.41 -0.61
N LEU A 48 -51.23 -5.96 0.28
CA LEU A 48 -50.69 -7.30 0.18
C LEU A 48 -50.86 -8.04 1.52
N SER A 49 -50.74 -9.36 1.49
CA SER A 49 -50.77 -10.15 2.72
C SER A 49 -49.38 -10.22 3.38
N ILE A 50 -49.36 -10.44 4.70
CA ILE A 50 -48.11 -10.69 5.45
C ILE A 50 -47.34 -11.91 4.89
N GLU A 51 -48.05 -12.94 4.43
CA GLU A 51 -47.42 -14.14 3.86
C GLU A 51 -46.70 -13.83 2.55
N GLU A 52 -47.31 -13.03 1.68
CA GLU A 52 -46.68 -12.55 0.44
C GLU A 52 -45.48 -11.66 0.76
N LEU A 53 -45.62 -10.74 1.71
CA LEU A 53 -44.53 -9.87 2.14
C LEU A 53 -43.32 -10.67 2.64
N ASN A 54 -43.56 -11.73 3.41
CA ASN A 54 -42.49 -12.60 3.93
C ASN A 54 -41.78 -13.37 2.81
N MET A 55 -42.50 -13.85 1.79
CA MET A 55 -41.87 -14.48 0.62
C MET A 55 -40.93 -13.50 -0.10
N TYR A 56 -41.34 -12.24 -0.25
CA TYR A 56 -40.52 -11.19 -0.86
C TYR A 56 -39.33 -10.78 0.01
N ARG A 57 -39.47 -10.77 1.34
CA ARG A 57 -38.36 -10.57 2.29
C ARG A 57 -37.32 -11.68 2.19
N GLU A 58 -37.74 -12.94 2.12
CA GLU A 58 -36.83 -14.08 1.94
C GLU A 58 -36.10 -14.02 0.59
N LYS A 59 -36.82 -13.70 -0.50
CA LYS A 59 -36.24 -13.52 -1.83
C LYS A 59 -35.21 -12.38 -1.84
N TYR A 60 -35.50 -11.27 -1.16
CA TYR A 60 -34.57 -10.15 -1.00
C TYR A 60 -33.28 -10.58 -0.29
N ILE A 61 -33.39 -11.20 0.89
CA ILE A 61 -32.23 -11.64 1.68
C ILE A 61 -31.39 -12.67 0.90
N SER A 62 -32.03 -13.65 0.26
CA SER A 62 -31.33 -14.69 -0.49
C SER A 62 -30.60 -14.14 -1.71
N ASN A 63 -31.22 -13.22 -2.46
CA ASN A 63 -30.59 -12.60 -3.62
C ASN A 63 -29.39 -11.73 -3.20
N TYR A 64 -29.56 -10.94 -2.14
CA TYR A 64 -28.51 -10.10 -1.58
C TYR A 64 -27.29 -10.93 -1.13
N LEU A 65 -27.49 -11.97 -0.32
CA LEU A 65 -26.41 -12.85 0.15
C LEU A 65 -25.66 -13.52 -1.00
N SER A 66 -26.36 -13.88 -2.08
CA SER A 66 -25.75 -14.53 -3.25
C SER A 66 -24.87 -13.58 -4.06
N VAL A 67 -25.29 -12.32 -4.20
CA VAL A 67 -24.52 -11.28 -4.90
C VAL A 67 -23.26 -10.93 -4.11
N GLU A 68 -23.38 -10.72 -2.81
CA GLU A 68 -22.26 -10.26 -1.97
C GLU A 68 -21.15 -11.32 -1.88
N ILE A 69 -21.49 -12.59 -1.66
CA ILE A 69 -20.53 -13.71 -1.66
C ILE A 69 -19.79 -13.81 -3.02
N GLY A 70 -20.49 -13.54 -4.12
CA GLY A 70 -19.90 -13.52 -5.46
C GLY A 70 -18.95 -12.34 -5.70
N GLU A 71 -19.26 -11.15 -5.20
CA GLU A 71 -18.40 -9.97 -5.31
C GLU A 71 -17.13 -10.10 -4.46
N PHE A 72 -17.22 -10.64 -3.23
CA PHE A 72 -16.06 -10.85 -2.36
C PHE A 72 -14.96 -11.70 -3.03
N SER A 73 -15.35 -12.79 -3.69
CA SER A 73 -14.40 -13.66 -4.39
C SER A 73 -13.69 -12.96 -5.55
N ASN A 74 -14.40 -12.09 -6.28
CA ASN A 74 -13.81 -11.32 -7.37
C ASN A 74 -12.86 -10.23 -6.86
N LEU A 75 -13.22 -9.57 -5.77
CA LEU A 75 -12.40 -8.52 -5.16
C LEU A 75 -11.08 -9.09 -4.61
N GLU A 76 -11.15 -10.22 -3.89
CA GLU A 76 -9.95 -10.91 -3.35
C GLU A 76 -8.95 -11.25 -4.46
N ASN A 77 -9.44 -11.84 -5.56
CA ASN A 77 -8.60 -12.17 -6.72
C ASN A 77 -7.97 -10.92 -7.36
N LYS A 78 -8.71 -9.80 -7.42
CA LYS A 78 -8.22 -8.54 -7.99
C LYS A 78 -7.13 -7.91 -7.11
N VAL A 79 -7.29 -7.95 -5.79
CA VAL A 79 -6.31 -7.46 -4.81
C VAL A 79 -5.01 -8.29 -4.87
N ILE A 80 -5.11 -9.62 -4.94
CA ILE A 80 -3.94 -10.51 -5.12
C ILE A 80 -3.21 -10.20 -6.43
N GLY A 81 -3.97 -9.92 -7.51
CA GLY A 81 -3.42 -9.51 -8.79
C GLY A 81 -2.66 -8.19 -8.75
N SER A 82 -3.20 -7.16 -8.09
CA SER A 82 -2.58 -5.84 -7.99
C SER A 82 -1.36 -5.80 -7.06
N LEU A 83 -1.40 -6.53 -5.93
CA LEU A 83 -0.26 -6.65 -5.01
C LEU A 83 0.97 -7.25 -5.71
N LYS A 84 0.77 -8.25 -6.58
CA LYS A 84 1.86 -8.87 -7.35
C LYS A 84 2.48 -7.91 -8.37
N ALA A 85 1.69 -6.96 -8.90
CA ALA A 85 2.16 -5.96 -9.86
C ALA A 85 2.94 -4.82 -9.17
N ASP A 86 2.46 -4.29 -8.05
CA ASP A 86 3.11 -3.19 -7.32
C ASP A 86 4.49 -3.58 -6.76
N VAL A 87 4.64 -4.81 -6.25
CA VAL A 87 5.94 -5.33 -5.79
C VAL A 87 6.98 -5.34 -6.91
N SER A 88 6.57 -5.50 -8.17
CA SER A 88 7.48 -5.47 -9.31
C SER A 88 7.94 -4.05 -9.67
N LEU A 89 7.11 -3.03 -9.42
CA LEU A 89 7.42 -1.64 -9.77
C LEU A 89 8.46 -1.05 -8.81
N VAL A 90 8.41 -1.40 -7.53
CA VAL A 90 9.40 -0.95 -6.52
C VAL A 90 10.82 -1.38 -6.91
N ASN A 91 11.00 -2.62 -7.39
CA ASN A 91 12.31 -3.12 -7.78
C ASN A 91 12.90 -2.43 -9.02
N THR A 92 12.08 -1.82 -9.87
CA THR A 92 12.54 -1.23 -11.14
C THR A 92 13.05 0.21 -10.97
N VAL A 93 12.62 0.90 -9.92
CA VAL A 93 12.98 2.31 -9.66
C VAL A 93 14.37 2.44 -9.02
N GLU A 94 14.91 1.37 -8.42
CA GLU A 94 16.25 1.36 -7.80
C GLU A 94 17.39 1.53 -8.83
N ASP A 95 17.16 1.17 -10.10
CA ASP A 95 18.22 1.04 -11.13
C ASP A 95 18.44 2.27 -12.02
N GLU A 96 17.67 3.36 -11.88
CA GLU A 96 17.94 4.61 -12.60
C GLU A 96 19.09 5.41 -11.94
N ILE A 97 20.31 4.89 -12.08
CA ILE A 97 21.53 5.59 -11.69
C ILE A 97 21.99 6.47 -12.85
N GLY A 98 21.77 7.78 -12.70
CA GLY A 98 22.12 8.82 -13.66
C GLY A 98 23.58 8.85 -14.12
N TYR A 99 23.78 9.50 -15.28
CA TYR A 99 25.04 9.64 -16.00
C TYR A 99 26.19 10.15 -15.12
N ARG A 100 27.17 9.26 -14.85
CA ARG A 100 28.40 9.60 -14.11
C ARG A 100 29.41 10.28 -15.04
N THR A 101 29.82 11.50 -14.72
CA THR A 101 30.89 12.20 -15.46
C THR A 101 32.25 11.54 -15.24
N ILE A 102 33.18 11.70 -16.20
CA ILE A 102 34.51 11.08 -16.16
C ILE A 102 35.29 11.51 -14.90
N GLY A 103 35.20 12.78 -14.49
CA GLY A 103 35.82 13.29 -13.27
C GLY A 103 35.27 12.62 -12.00
N GLN A 104 33.97 12.33 -11.95
CA GLN A 104 33.37 11.60 -10.83
C GLN A 104 33.87 10.15 -10.75
N LYS A 105 34.09 9.48 -11.88
CA LYS A 105 34.65 8.12 -11.89
C LYS A 105 36.10 8.09 -11.38
N VAL A 106 36.92 9.05 -11.79
CA VAL A 106 38.32 9.16 -11.34
C VAL A 106 38.39 9.46 -9.85
N ALA A 107 37.59 10.41 -9.35
CA ALA A 107 37.55 10.74 -7.93
C ALA A 107 37.09 9.55 -7.06
N ASP A 108 36.09 8.77 -7.50
CA ASP A 108 35.65 7.56 -6.78
C ASP A 108 36.77 6.51 -6.69
N THR A 109 37.53 6.36 -7.77
CA THR A 109 38.63 5.39 -7.85
C THR A 109 39.81 5.83 -6.96
N VAL A 110 40.17 7.12 -6.99
CA VAL A 110 41.27 7.67 -6.16
C VAL A 110 40.94 7.59 -4.67
N ALA A 111 39.70 7.89 -4.28
CA ALA A 111 39.25 7.76 -2.90
C ALA A 111 39.27 6.31 -2.40
N ALA A 112 38.78 5.37 -3.21
CA ALA A 112 38.80 3.95 -2.88
C ALA A 112 40.22 3.38 -2.77
N PHE A 113 41.15 3.88 -3.59
CA PHE A 113 42.55 3.47 -3.57
C PHE A 113 43.32 4.06 -2.38
N GLY A 114 43.18 5.37 -2.13
CA GLY A 114 43.87 6.08 -1.05
C GLY A 114 43.45 5.64 0.36
N GLY A 115 42.23 5.13 0.53
CA GLY A 115 41.73 4.57 1.79
C GLY A 115 42.04 3.08 2.00
N SER A 116 42.71 2.40 1.07
CA SER A 116 42.93 0.95 1.14
C SER A 116 44.14 0.58 2.00
N TRP A 117 43.98 -0.46 2.83
CA TRP A 117 45.10 -1.09 3.55
C TRP A 117 46.26 -1.53 2.62
N LYS A 118 45.95 -1.91 1.37
CA LYS A 118 46.97 -2.29 0.38
C LYS A 118 47.87 -1.11 -0.02
N PHE A 119 47.30 0.10 -0.11
CA PHE A 119 48.06 1.31 -0.44
C PHE A 119 49.02 1.68 0.69
N ILE A 120 48.56 1.62 1.93
CA ILE A 120 49.39 1.91 3.12
C ILE A 120 50.60 0.97 3.18
N ILE A 121 50.40 -0.33 2.97
CA ILE A 121 51.48 -1.34 3.01
C ILE A 121 52.47 -1.12 1.84
N MET A 122 51.97 -0.91 0.61
CA MET A 122 52.82 -0.64 -0.55
C MET A 122 53.68 0.61 -0.34
N PHE A 123 53.08 1.69 0.18
CA PHE A 123 53.76 2.95 0.42
C PHE A 123 54.82 2.82 1.52
N GLY A 124 54.55 2.05 2.57
CA GLY A 124 55.54 1.71 3.60
C GLY A 124 56.74 0.93 3.05
N ILE A 125 56.49 -0.05 2.17
CA ILE A 125 57.57 -0.80 1.49
C ILE A 125 58.39 0.12 0.60
N PHE A 126 57.75 1.03 -0.14
CA PHE A 126 58.45 2.00 -0.98
C PHE A 126 59.41 2.89 -0.18
N ILE A 127 58.95 3.45 0.94
CA ILE A 127 59.79 4.24 1.84
C ILE A 127 60.98 3.41 2.36
N LEU A 128 60.72 2.17 2.79
CA LEU A 128 61.76 1.27 3.30
C LEU A 128 62.82 0.97 2.23
N LEU A 129 62.40 0.67 1.00
CA LEU A 129 63.30 0.45 -0.13
C LEU A 129 64.10 1.71 -0.49
N TRP A 130 63.49 2.89 -0.45
CA TRP A 130 64.16 4.17 -0.69
C TRP A 130 65.27 4.43 0.32
N ILE A 131 65.00 4.18 1.60
CA ILE A 131 65.97 4.30 2.68
C ILE A 131 67.12 3.30 2.49
N LEU A 132 66.81 2.01 2.26
CA LEU A 132 67.84 0.98 2.05
C LEU A 132 68.72 1.26 0.83
N ALA A 133 68.12 1.70 -0.28
CA ALA A 133 68.86 2.08 -1.47
C ALA A 133 69.82 3.22 -1.18
N ASN A 134 69.35 4.32 -0.55
CA ASN A 134 70.21 5.46 -0.26
C ASN A 134 71.31 5.15 0.77
N ILE A 135 71.08 4.28 1.75
CA ILE A 135 72.12 3.81 2.68
C ILE A 135 73.22 3.04 1.92
N TYR A 136 72.85 2.18 0.97
CA TYR A 136 73.81 1.41 0.18
C TYR A 136 74.62 2.29 -0.78
N THR A 137 73.99 3.27 -1.44
CA THR A 137 74.66 4.21 -2.37
C THR A 137 75.51 5.27 -1.66
N LEU A 138 75.34 5.45 -0.34
CA LEU A 138 76.13 6.38 0.48
C LEU A 138 77.62 6.02 0.54
N LEU A 139 77.98 4.78 0.19
CA LEU A 139 79.36 4.29 0.14
C LEU A 139 80.19 4.90 -1.01
N ASP A 140 79.56 5.38 -2.09
CA ASP A 140 80.27 5.94 -3.27
C ASP A 140 79.92 7.42 -3.56
N LYS A 141 78.65 7.84 -3.42
CA LYS A 141 78.14 9.22 -3.49
C LYS A 141 76.62 9.18 -3.24
N GLY A 142 76.18 9.54 -2.03
CA GLY A 142 74.75 9.46 -1.67
C GLY A 142 73.87 10.39 -2.50
N PHE A 143 72.83 9.84 -3.13
CA PHE A 143 71.82 10.60 -3.88
C PHE A 143 70.90 11.43 -2.95
N ASP A 144 70.50 10.85 -1.81
CA ASP A 144 69.78 11.53 -0.71
C ASP A 144 70.38 11.11 0.65
N PRO A 145 71.50 11.73 1.09
CA PRO A 145 72.14 11.42 2.36
C PRO A 145 71.21 11.67 3.55
N TYR A 146 71.43 10.94 4.65
CA TYR A 146 70.75 11.23 5.92
C TYR A 146 70.94 12.72 6.27
N PRO A 147 69.88 13.52 6.48
CA PRO A 147 68.53 13.16 6.95
C PRO A 147 67.40 13.01 5.88
N PHE A 148 67.72 12.65 4.63
CA PHE A 148 66.75 12.41 3.53
C PHE A 148 65.88 13.63 3.16
N ILE A 149 66.50 14.69 2.66
CA ILE A 149 65.81 15.96 2.39
C ILE A 149 64.84 15.85 1.19
N LEU A 150 65.21 15.07 0.17
CA LEU A 150 64.39 14.88 -1.03
C LEU A 150 63.15 14.05 -0.72
N LEU A 151 63.32 12.96 0.04
CA LEU A 151 62.19 12.16 0.50
C LEU A 151 61.21 12.99 1.32
N ASN A 152 61.71 13.80 2.27
CA ASN A 152 60.87 14.67 3.09
C ASN A 152 60.11 15.73 2.27
N LEU A 153 60.76 16.30 1.25
CA LEU A 153 60.12 17.26 0.33
C LEU A 153 58.97 16.60 -0.44
N ILE A 154 59.20 15.40 -1.00
CA ILE A 154 58.18 14.65 -1.74
C ILE A 154 57.01 14.27 -0.84
N LEU A 155 57.29 13.76 0.37
CA LEU A 155 56.25 13.38 1.34
C LEU A 155 55.41 14.58 1.78
N SER A 156 56.03 15.74 1.99
CA SER A 156 55.32 16.97 2.37
C SER A 156 54.44 17.49 1.24
N CYS A 157 54.92 17.43 -0.02
CA CYS A 157 54.12 17.78 -1.19
C CYS A 157 52.92 16.83 -1.37
N LEU A 158 53.15 15.53 -1.20
CA LEU A 158 52.10 14.51 -1.29
C LEU A 158 51.03 14.70 -0.21
N ALA A 159 51.44 14.93 1.03
CA ALA A 159 50.54 15.18 2.15
C ALA A 159 49.70 16.46 1.95
N ALA A 160 50.31 17.52 1.41
CA ALA A 160 49.61 18.77 1.09
C ALA A 160 48.51 18.57 0.03
N LEU A 161 48.75 17.73 -0.98
CA LEU A 161 47.75 17.39 -2.00
C LEU A 161 46.69 16.39 -1.49
N GLN A 162 47.01 15.61 -0.46
CA GLN A 162 46.13 14.57 0.06
C GLN A 162 44.89 15.15 0.77
N ALA A 163 45.05 16.20 1.60
CA ALA A 163 43.94 16.75 2.39
C ALA A 163 42.79 17.30 1.51
N PRO A 164 43.02 18.08 0.45
CA PRO A 164 41.96 18.53 -0.47
C PRO A 164 41.27 17.38 -1.21
N VAL A 165 42.03 16.36 -1.64
CA VAL A 165 41.47 15.19 -2.35
C VAL A 165 40.55 14.39 -1.42
N ILE A 166 40.97 14.18 -0.17
CA ILE A 166 40.12 13.54 0.86
C ILE A 166 38.86 14.38 1.08
N MET A 167 39.00 15.69 1.28
CA MET A 167 37.87 16.59 1.54
C MET A 167 36.89 16.62 0.34
N MET A 168 37.38 16.64 -0.90
CA MET A 168 36.54 16.55 -2.10
C MET A 168 35.81 15.21 -2.18
N SER A 169 36.46 14.11 -1.80
CA SER A 169 35.81 12.80 -1.73
C SER A 169 34.73 12.74 -0.64
N GLN A 170 35.01 13.31 0.53
CA GLN A 170 34.07 13.36 1.65
C GLN A 170 32.84 14.19 1.31
N ASN A 171 33.01 15.42 0.83
CA ASN A 171 31.90 16.29 0.43
C ASN A 171 30.96 15.59 -0.58
N ARG A 172 31.53 14.83 -1.51
CA ARG A 172 30.74 14.09 -2.49
C ARG A 172 30.03 12.87 -1.90
N GLN A 173 30.65 12.18 -0.95
CA GLN A 173 29.98 11.08 -0.24
C GLN A 173 28.81 11.62 0.57
N GLU A 174 29.00 12.74 1.27
CA GLU A 174 27.92 13.43 2.00
C GLU A 174 26.79 13.90 1.09
N GLU A 175 27.09 14.40 -0.12
CA GLU A 175 26.07 14.78 -1.10
C GLU A 175 25.25 13.55 -1.55
N LYS A 176 25.91 12.44 -1.89
CA LYS A 176 25.25 11.16 -2.22
C LYS A 176 24.39 10.66 -1.06
N ASP A 177 24.90 10.69 0.15
CA ASP A 177 24.20 10.24 1.36
C ASP A 177 22.98 11.14 1.64
N ARG A 178 23.11 12.45 1.43
CA ARG A 178 22.00 13.42 1.55
C ARG A 178 20.93 13.19 0.50
N GLU A 179 21.30 12.91 -0.75
CA GLU A 179 20.34 12.57 -1.81
C GLU A 179 19.61 11.26 -1.51
N ARG A 180 20.34 10.23 -1.06
CA ARG A 180 19.75 8.96 -0.63
C ARG A 180 18.76 9.17 0.52
N ALA A 181 19.15 9.90 1.56
CA ALA A 181 18.27 10.19 2.69
C ALA A 181 17.00 10.95 2.27
N LYS A 182 17.09 11.90 1.32
CA LYS A 182 15.92 12.57 0.75
C LYS A 182 15.00 11.61 0.00
N LYS A 183 15.56 10.71 -0.81
CA LYS A 183 14.78 9.69 -1.53
C LYS A 183 14.08 8.75 -0.56
N ASP A 184 14.79 8.24 0.44
CA ASP A 184 14.23 7.35 1.47
C ASP A 184 13.09 8.05 2.22
N TYR A 185 13.27 9.32 2.58
CA TYR A 185 12.22 10.14 3.20
C TYR A 185 10.97 10.28 2.30
N MET A 186 11.16 10.59 1.01
CA MET A 186 10.04 10.72 0.07
C MET A 186 9.30 9.39 -0.14
N ILE A 187 10.01 8.27 -0.22
CA ILE A 187 9.40 6.92 -0.31
C ILE A 187 8.59 6.65 0.95
N ASN A 188 9.14 6.90 2.14
CA ASN A 188 8.44 6.69 3.39
C ASN A 188 7.16 7.54 3.50
N LEU A 189 7.25 8.83 3.15
CA LEU A 189 6.09 9.72 3.13
C LEU A 189 5.02 9.25 2.13
N LYS A 190 5.44 8.80 0.94
CA LYS A 190 4.52 8.25 -0.06
C LYS A 190 3.81 7.00 0.48
N SER A 191 4.54 6.08 1.11
CA SER A 191 3.96 4.89 1.73
C SER A 191 2.99 5.25 2.87
N GLU A 192 3.30 6.25 3.70
CA GLU A 192 2.39 6.71 4.76
C GLU A 192 1.08 7.24 4.17
N LEU A 193 1.15 8.05 3.10
CA LEU A 193 -0.03 8.58 2.42
C LEU A 193 -0.86 7.48 1.76
N GLU A 194 -0.22 6.50 1.12
CA GLU A 194 -0.91 5.35 0.53
C GLU A 194 -1.64 4.52 1.59
N ILE A 195 -1.02 4.26 2.74
CA ILE A 195 -1.65 3.56 3.87
C ILE A 195 -2.84 4.36 4.41
N ARG A 196 -2.73 5.69 4.52
CA ARG A 196 -3.84 6.55 4.96
C ARG A 196 -5.02 6.51 3.99
N MET A 197 -4.76 6.57 2.69
CA MET A 197 -5.80 6.45 1.66
C MET A 197 -6.46 5.07 1.67
N LEU A 198 -5.70 4.00 1.92
CA LEU A 198 -6.25 2.66 2.07
C LEU A 198 -7.16 2.55 3.30
N HIS A 199 -6.75 3.14 4.43
CA HIS A 199 -7.59 3.20 5.64
C HIS A 199 -8.91 3.93 5.37
N GLU A 200 -8.88 5.10 4.74
CA GLU A 200 -10.09 5.87 4.44
C GLU A 200 -11.07 5.09 3.54
N LYS A 201 -10.54 4.38 2.53
CA LYS A 201 -11.37 3.51 1.68
C LYS A 201 -11.94 2.32 2.43
N LEU A 202 -11.14 1.71 3.31
CA LEU A 202 -11.57 0.58 4.13
C LEU A 202 -12.66 1.01 5.11
N ASP A 203 -12.52 2.17 5.76
CA ASP A 203 -13.54 2.74 6.63
C ASP A 203 -14.84 3.02 5.87
N HIS A 204 -14.76 3.58 4.65
CA HIS A 204 -15.91 3.79 3.79
C HIS A 204 -16.63 2.47 3.43
N LEU A 205 -15.89 1.44 3.06
CA LEU A 205 -16.45 0.12 2.74
C LEU A 205 -17.10 -0.55 3.96
N ILE A 206 -16.43 -0.49 5.12
CA ILE A 206 -16.97 -1.04 6.38
C ILE A 206 -18.25 -0.32 6.78
N MET A 207 -18.29 1.02 6.65
CA MET A 207 -19.49 1.79 6.97
C MET A 207 -20.65 1.39 6.06
N HIS A 208 -20.40 1.24 4.76
CA HIS A 208 -21.41 0.77 3.81
C HIS A 208 -21.95 -0.63 4.17
N GLN A 209 -21.06 -1.59 4.43
CA GLN A 209 -21.46 -2.95 4.86
C GLN A 209 -22.24 -2.94 6.19
N GLN A 210 -21.88 -2.07 7.12
CA GLN A 210 -22.61 -1.93 8.39
C GLN A 210 -24.03 -1.41 8.18
N GLU A 211 -24.22 -0.42 7.30
CA GLU A 211 -25.55 0.09 6.95
C GLU A 211 -26.45 -1.02 6.36
N GLU A 212 -25.90 -1.80 5.43
CA GLU A 212 -26.62 -2.92 4.79
C GLU A 212 -26.94 -4.05 5.78
N LEU A 213 -25.99 -4.42 6.65
CA LEU A 213 -26.21 -5.41 7.72
C LEU A 213 -27.32 -4.96 8.69
N ILE A 214 -27.37 -3.67 9.04
CA ILE A 214 -28.43 -3.11 9.88
C ILE A 214 -29.78 -3.22 9.17
N GLU A 215 -29.84 -3.02 7.87
CA GLU A 215 -31.08 -3.17 7.10
C GLU A 215 -31.58 -4.62 7.12
N ILE A 216 -30.70 -5.60 6.90
CA ILE A 216 -31.06 -7.02 6.98
C ILE A 216 -31.56 -7.37 8.38
N GLN A 217 -30.87 -6.92 9.43
CA GLN A 217 -31.31 -7.16 10.81
C GLN A 217 -32.69 -6.54 11.08
N LYS A 218 -32.98 -5.35 10.55
CA LYS A 218 -34.32 -4.74 10.67
C LYS A 218 -35.39 -5.60 10.00
N VAL A 219 -35.13 -6.11 8.79
CA VAL A 219 -36.05 -7.01 8.08
C VAL A 219 -36.28 -8.29 8.89
N GLN A 220 -35.23 -8.87 9.47
CA GLN A 220 -35.35 -10.07 10.32
C GLN A 220 -36.18 -9.80 11.59
N ILE A 221 -36.00 -8.65 12.24
CA ILE A 221 -36.79 -8.25 13.42
C ILE A 221 -38.26 -8.07 13.05
N GLU A 222 -38.57 -7.47 11.90
CA GLU A 222 -39.95 -7.35 11.42
C GLU A 222 -40.59 -8.71 11.17
N MET A 223 -39.88 -9.62 10.48
CA MET A 223 -40.36 -11.00 10.27
C MET A 223 -40.63 -11.70 11.60
N MET A 224 -39.73 -11.56 12.59
CA MET A 224 -39.92 -12.13 13.92
C MET A 224 -41.16 -11.56 14.62
N ASN A 225 -41.37 -10.23 14.56
CA ASN A 225 -42.54 -9.58 15.15
C ASN A 225 -43.84 -10.03 14.48
N ASP A 226 -43.84 -10.25 13.17
CA ASP A 226 -44.99 -10.76 12.41
C ASP A 226 -45.32 -12.21 12.79
N ILE A 227 -44.30 -13.04 13.07
CA ILE A 227 -44.51 -14.40 13.59
C ILE A 227 -45.10 -14.34 15.02
N LEU A 228 -44.55 -13.49 15.88
CA LEU A 228 -45.02 -13.33 17.26
C LEU A 228 -46.45 -12.81 17.33
N SER A 229 -46.85 -11.92 16.42
CA SER A 229 -48.22 -11.39 16.36
C SER A 229 -49.24 -12.44 15.92
N ARG A 230 -48.83 -13.45 15.13
CA ARG A 230 -49.69 -14.58 14.70
C ARG A 230 -49.86 -15.67 15.76
N ILE A 231 -48.89 -15.81 16.67
CA ILE A 231 -48.94 -16.80 17.76
C ILE A 231 -49.86 -16.34 18.90
N LYS A 232 -50.21 -15.06 18.95
CA LYS A 232 -50.96 -14.41 20.03
C LYS A 232 -52.45 -14.29 19.71
#